data_AF-A0A8R7PBJ5-F1
#
_entry.id   AF-A0A8R7PBJ5-F1
#
_cell.length_a   1.000
_cell.length_b   1.000
_cell.length_c   1.000
_cell.angle_alpha   90.00
_cell.angle_beta   90.00
_cell.angle_gamma   90.00
#
_symmetry.space_group_name_H-M   'P 1'
#
loop_
_entity.id
_entity.type
_entity.pdbx_description
1 polymer ?
#
loop_
_entity_poly.entity_id
_entity_poly.type
_entity_poly.pdbx_seq_one_letter_code
_entity_poly.pdbx_strand_id
1 'polypeptide(L)'
;DTGNFIVHYANASGPVLALPYGETFFGRPNGRWSDGRLVVDFIGKEAGFPYWPAYLQAAAGKSPAEEFRYSANFAEAAATALSQEFFIKKNLSVAPDPQVLAALASTDQERKEVMASSLFLVGEIGANDYNHPFFQNKTVEWVRPLVPQVISSIALSIEALIELGAKTMYVPGIFPLGCTP
;
A
#
# COMPACT_ATOMS: atom_id res chain seq x y z
N ASP A 1 -4.58 0.49 -1.74
CA ASP A 1 -4.31 1.32 -2.92
C ASP A 1 -5.42 2.32 -3.15
N THR A 2 -5.14 3.61 -2.96
CA THR A 2 -6.10 4.70 -3.16
C THR A 2 -6.25 5.18 -4.60
N GLY A 3 -5.70 4.43 -5.57
CA GLY A 3 -5.66 4.74 -7.00
C GLY A 3 -4.25 4.98 -7.53
N ASN A 4 -3.21 4.64 -6.78
CA ASN A 4 -1.81 4.76 -7.20
C ASN A 4 -1.50 3.85 -8.39
N PHE A 5 -2.02 2.61 -8.43
CA PHE A 5 -1.75 1.68 -9.54
C PHE A 5 -2.09 2.28 -10.91
N ILE A 6 -3.26 2.91 -11.05
CA ILE A 6 -3.69 3.49 -12.33
C ILE A 6 -2.88 4.74 -12.71
N VAL A 7 -2.28 5.43 -11.75
CA VAL A 7 -1.45 6.61 -12.03
C VAL A 7 -0.02 6.18 -12.37
N HIS A 8 0.52 5.21 -11.64
CA HIS A 8 1.85 4.65 -11.89
C HIS A 8 1.91 3.97 -13.27
N TYR A 9 0.82 3.28 -13.63
CA TYR A 9 0.63 2.68 -14.94
C TYR A 9 -0.41 3.46 -15.73
N ALA A 10 -0.06 4.65 -16.23
CA ALA A 10 -0.97 5.53 -16.96
C ALA A 10 -1.70 4.90 -18.18
N ASN A 11 -1.25 3.73 -18.67
CA ASN A 11 -1.88 2.93 -19.72
C ASN A 11 -2.51 1.61 -19.19
N ALA A 12 -2.63 1.43 -17.87
CA ALA A 12 -3.23 0.24 -17.30
C ALA A 12 -4.72 0.21 -17.60
N SER A 13 -5.13 -0.73 -18.44
CA SER A 13 -6.51 -1.18 -18.53
C SER A 13 -6.83 -2.07 -17.33
N GLY A 14 -8.00 -1.92 -16.72
CA GLY A 14 -8.41 -2.80 -15.64
C GLY A 14 -9.83 -2.55 -15.17
N PRO A 15 -10.41 -3.49 -14.41
CA PRO A 15 -11.80 -3.40 -13.97
C PRO A 15 -12.04 -2.16 -13.09
N VAL A 16 -11.02 -1.68 -12.37
CA VAL A 16 -11.05 -0.48 -11.53
C VAL A 16 -11.34 0.85 -12.26
N LEU A 17 -11.31 0.84 -13.60
CA LEU A 17 -11.68 1.98 -14.45
C LEU A 17 -13.14 1.92 -14.93
N ALA A 18 -13.92 0.93 -14.48
CA ALA A 18 -15.33 0.76 -14.79
C ALA A 18 -16.16 0.60 -13.51
N LEU A 19 -17.49 0.69 -13.65
CA LEU A 19 -18.40 0.31 -12.56
C LEU A 19 -18.26 -1.20 -12.29
N PRO A 20 -18.42 -1.67 -11.03
CA PRO A 20 -18.97 -0.93 -9.88
C PRO A 20 -17.94 -0.09 -9.10
N TYR A 21 -16.68 -0.04 -9.50
CA TYR A 21 -15.64 0.64 -8.72
C TYR A 21 -15.94 2.14 -8.54
N GLY A 22 -15.92 2.60 -7.30
CA GLY A 22 -16.26 3.98 -6.91
C GLY A 22 -17.74 4.39 -6.97
N GLU A 23 -18.67 3.52 -7.36
CA GLU A 23 -20.11 3.79 -7.46
C GLU A 23 -20.74 4.40 -6.20
N THR A 24 -20.49 3.82 -5.01
CA THR A 24 -21.26 4.12 -3.79
C THR A 24 -20.85 5.41 -3.07
N PHE A 25 -19.64 5.93 -3.33
CA PHE A 25 -19.14 7.14 -2.69
C PHE A 25 -18.68 8.22 -3.69
N PHE A 26 -18.09 7.84 -4.81
CA PHE A 26 -17.55 8.77 -5.79
C PHE A 26 -18.50 9.01 -6.97
N GLY A 27 -19.47 8.12 -7.18
CA GLY A 27 -20.40 8.13 -8.30
C GLY A 27 -19.72 7.86 -9.65
N ARG A 28 -18.45 7.42 -9.65
CA ARG A 28 -17.64 7.13 -10.84
C ARG A 28 -16.42 6.26 -10.49
N PRO A 29 -15.82 5.57 -11.48
CA PRO A 29 -14.53 4.92 -11.32
C PRO A 29 -13.45 5.89 -10.82
N ASN A 30 -12.67 5.44 -9.85
CA ASN A 30 -11.63 6.25 -9.18
C ASN A 30 -10.29 5.51 -9.05
N GLY A 31 -10.15 4.31 -9.63
CA GLY A 31 -8.94 3.48 -9.54
C GLY A 31 -8.77 2.68 -8.24
N ARG A 32 -9.70 2.77 -7.29
CA ARG A 32 -9.66 1.98 -6.05
C ARG A 32 -10.30 0.62 -6.27
N TRP A 33 -9.76 -0.40 -5.60
CA TRP A 33 -10.29 -1.77 -5.62
C TRP A 33 -11.48 -1.95 -4.67
N SER A 34 -12.45 -1.04 -4.75
CA SER A 34 -13.72 -1.04 -4.01
C SER A 34 -14.76 -0.27 -4.81
N ASP A 35 -16.04 -0.59 -4.60
CA ASP A 35 -17.18 0.20 -5.07
C ASP A 35 -17.27 1.59 -4.42
N GLY A 36 -16.41 1.90 -3.44
CA GLY A 36 -16.36 3.20 -2.81
C GLY A 36 -15.09 3.39 -2.00
N ARG A 37 -15.27 3.68 -0.71
CA ARG A 37 -14.19 3.96 0.23
C ARG A 37 -13.49 2.68 0.67
N LEU A 38 -12.20 2.80 0.95
CA LEU A 38 -11.37 1.76 1.54
C LEU A 38 -11.42 1.86 3.07
N VAL A 39 -11.07 0.78 3.77
CA VAL A 39 -10.97 0.75 5.25
C VAL A 39 -10.15 1.92 5.80
N VAL A 40 -9.05 2.28 5.13
CA VAL A 40 -8.18 3.40 5.53
C VAL A 40 -8.89 4.75 5.52
N ASP A 41 -9.88 4.96 4.64
CA ASP A 41 -10.65 6.21 4.60
C ASP A 41 -11.56 6.35 5.84
N PHE A 42 -12.07 5.22 6.34
CA PHE A 42 -12.86 5.20 7.57
C PHE A 42 -11.98 5.44 8.79
N ILE A 43 -10.81 4.80 8.87
CA ILE A 43 -9.84 5.04 9.94
C ILE A 43 -9.41 6.52 9.96
N GLY A 44 -9.07 7.08 8.79
CA GLY A 44 -8.71 8.48 8.65
C GLY A 44 -9.81 9.42 9.15
N LYS A 45 -11.07 9.15 8.76
CA LYS A 45 -12.24 9.91 9.20
C LYS A 45 -12.41 9.89 10.72
N GLU A 46 -12.36 8.71 11.35
CA GLU A 46 -12.54 8.59 12.80
C GLU A 46 -11.37 9.22 13.58
N ALA A 47 -10.17 9.24 13.00
CA ALA A 47 -9.01 9.95 13.54
C ALA A 47 -9.02 11.47 13.26
N GLY A 48 -10.06 12.00 12.59
CA GLY A 48 -10.23 13.43 12.33
C GLY A 48 -9.40 13.97 11.15
N PHE A 49 -8.80 13.09 10.34
CA PHE A 49 -8.06 13.49 9.15
C PHE A 49 -9.01 13.85 7.99
N PRO A 50 -8.63 14.84 7.15
CA PRO A 50 -9.36 15.12 5.93
C PRO A 50 -9.27 13.93 4.97
N TYR A 51 -10.28 13.78 4.11
CA TYR A 51 -10.26 12.78 3.06
C TYR A 51 -9.10 13.02 2.08
N TRP A 52 -8.36 11.96 1.71
CA TRP A 52 -7.16 12.03 0.88
C TRP A 52 -7.31 11.29 -0.48
N PRO A 53 -6.77 11.85 -1.58
CA PRO A 53 -6.74 11.19 -2.89
C PRO A 53 -5.59 10.16 -3.02
N ALA A 54 -5.40 9.59 -4.21
CA ALA A 54 -4.19 8.84 -4.55
C ALA A 54 -2.95 9.75 -4.44
N TYR A 55 -1.88 9.22 -3.85
CA TYR A 55 -0.60 9.91 -3.67
C TYR A 55 -0.04 10.39 -5.01
N LEU A 56 -0.08 9.54 -6.03
CA LEU A 56 0.46 9.91 -7.34
C LEU A 56 -0.42 10.92 -8.11
N GLN A 57 -1.67 11.11 -7.69
CA GLN A 57 -2.63 11.99 -8.38
C GLN A 57 -2.65 13.41 -7.81
N ALA A 58 -2.22 13.60 -6.55
CA ALA A 58 -2.19 14.91 -5.92
C ALA A 58 -0.88 15.70 -6.18
N ALA A 59 0.14 15.06 -6.79
CA ALA A 59 1.36 15.70 -7.28
C ALA A 59 1.14 16.70 -8.43
N ALA A 60 -0.09 16.85 -8.92
CA ALA A 60 -0.47 17.86 -9.91
C ALA A 60 -0.55 19.26 -9.27
N GLY A 61 0.61 19.89 -9.04
CA GLY A 61 0.73 21.33 -8.77
C GLY A 61 0.99 21.76 -7.32
N LYS A 62 1.30 20.83 -6.41
CA LYS A 62 1.77 21.14 -5.04
C LYS A 62 3.16 20.56 -4.81
N SER A 63 3.94 21.15 -3.90
CA SER A 63 5.19 20.50 -3.47
C SER A 63 4.88 19.25 -2.63
N PRO A 64 5.74 18.22 -2.67
CA PRO A 64 5.64 17.05 -1.79
C PRO A 64 5.40 17.38 -0.31
N ALA A 65 6.06 18.43 0.19
CA ALA A 65 5.90 18.87 1.58
C ALA A 65 4.51 19.46 1.89
N GLU A 66 3.89 20.15 0.93
CA GLU A 66 2.51 20.65 1.07
C GLU A 66 1.46 19.55 0.92
N GLU A 67 1.77 18.55 0.09
CA GLU A 67 0.89 17.43 -0.20
C GLU A 67 0.89 16.38 0.91
N PHE A 68 2.06 16.06 1.46
CA PHE A 68 2.24 15.05 2.52
C PHE A 68 2.20 15.62 3.93
N ARG A 69 1.89 16.92 4.07
CA ARG A 69 1.79 17.59 5.36
C ARG A 69 0.86 16.88 6.35
N TYR A 70 -0.21 16.27 5.83
CA TYR A 70 -1.27 15.65 6.66
C TYR A 70 -1.41 14.15 6.46
N SER A 71 -1.06 13.60 5.29
CA SER A 71 -1.16 12.17 5.01
C SER A 71 -0.43 11.83 3.72
N ALA A 72 0.11 10.62 3.62
CA ALA A 72 0.58 10.04 2.37
C ALA A 72 0.19 8.56 2.30
N ASN A 73 -0.16 8.08 1.10
CA ASN A 73 -0.56 6.69 0.90
C ASN A 73 0.32 6.02 -0.14
N PHE A 74 1.20 5.12 0.31
CA PHE A 74 2.13 4.37 -0.54
C PHE A 74 1.60 3.00 -0.97
N ALA A 75 0.36 2.66 -0.61
CA ALA A 75 -0.20 1.38 -0.99
C ALA A 75 -0.45 1.36 -2.49
N GLU A 76 0.12 0.36 -3.17
CA GLU A 76 -0.10 0.07 -4.58
C GLU A 76 -0.74 -1.31 -4.71
N ALA A 77 -1.69 -1.45 -5.64
CA ALA A 77 -2.26 -2.76 -5.93
C ALA A 77 -1.18 -3.70 -6.45
N ALA A 78 -1.33 -4.99 -6.16
CA ALA A 78 -0.37 -6.05 -6.50
C ALA A 78 1.00 -5.98 -5.78
N ALA A 79 1.24 -5.01 -4.89
CA ALA A 79 2.47 -4.93 -4.11
C ALA A 79 2.67 -6.17 -3.23
N THR A 80 3.92 -6.64 -3.14
CA THR A 80 4.35 -7.82 -2.37
C THR A 80 5.26 -7.41 -1.21
N ALA A 81 5.29 -8.23 -0.15
CA ALA A 81 6.25 -8.05 0.94
C ALA A 81 7.66 -8.49 0.54
N LEU A 82 7.78 -9.54 -0.27
CA LEU A 82 9.07 -10.00 -0.79
C LEU A 82 9.48 -9.14 -1.99
N SER A 83 10.79 -8.94 -2.13
CA SER A 83 11.33 -8.06 -3.17
C SER A 83 11.08 -8.62 -4.57
N GLN A 84 11.05 -7.72 -5.55
CA GLN A 84 10.97 -8.07 -6.97
C GLN A 84 12.05 -9.09 -7.37
N GLU A 85 13.26 -8.99 -6.83
CA GLU A 85 14.37 -9.91 -7.11
C GLU A 85 14.11 -11.32 -6.58
N PHE A 86 13.39 -11.45 -5.46
CA PHE A 86 12.94 -12.75 -4.96
C PHE A 86 11.99 -13.43 -5.95
N PHE A 87 11.04 -12.67 -6.50
CA PHE A 87 10.08 -13.14 -7.49
C PHE A 87 10.75 -13.41 -8.85
N ILE A 88 11.64 -12.54 -9.32
CA ILE A 88 12.40 -12.74 -10.57
C ILE A 88 13.26 -14.00 -10.50
N LYS A 89 13.92 -14.28 -9.36
CA LYS A 89 14.66 -15.55 -9.14
C LYS A 89 13.76 -16.80 -9.17
N LYS A 90 12.44 -16.62 -9.07
CA LYS A 90 11.41 -17.65 -9.20
C LYS A 90 10.63 -17.56 -10.53
N ASN A 91 11.11 -16.77 -11.49
CA ASN A 91 10.48 -16.47 -12.79
C ASN A 91 9.15 -15.70 -12.71
N LEU A 92 9.02 -14.73 -11.80
CA LEU A 92 7.82 -13.91 -11.57
C LEU A 92 8.12 -12.40 -11.67
N SER A 93 7.17 -11.58 -12.15
CA SER A 93 7.33 -10.13 -12.40
C SER A 93 6.44 -9.26 -11.48
N VAL A 94 7.00 -8.21 -10.87
CA VAL A 94 6.34 -7.21 -9.98
C VAL A 94 7.10 -5.86 -10.12
N ALA A 95 6.61 -4.68 -9.67
CA ALA A 95 7.39 -3.42 -9.65
C ALA A 95 7.38 -2.71 -8.26
N PRO A 96 8.43 -1.96 -7.87
CA PRO A 96 8.43 -1.13 -6.64
C PRO A 96 8.81 0.37 -6.83
N ASP A 97 8.43 1.25 -5.87
CA ASP A 97 8.99 2.62 -5.69
C ASP A 97 9.23 2.98 -4.18
N PRO A 98 10.48 3.30 -3.77
CA PRO A 98 10.85 3.59 -2.37
C PRO A 98 11.08 5.08 -1.98
N GLN A 99 10.66 6.09 -2.76
CA GLN A 99 11.23 7.46 -2.61
C GLN A 99 10.63 8.42 -1.56
N VAL A 100 9.63 8.07 -0.76
CA VAL A 100 8.82 9.14 -0.13
C VAL A 100 9.34 9.66 1.22
N LEU A 101 10.08 8.88 2.01
CA LEU A 101 10.57 9.33 3.32
C LEU A 101 11.50 10.56 3.23
N ALA A 102 12.28 10.69 2.15
CA ALA A 102 13.16 11.83 1.92
C ALA A 102 12.40 13.14 1.64
N ALA A 103 11.13 13.06 1.22
CA ALA A 103 10.32 14.21 0.84
C ALA A 103 9.54 14.85 2.01
N LEU A 104 9.49 14.18 3.18
CA LEU A 104 8.65 14.61 4.30
C LEU A 104 9.22 15.75 5.15
N ALA A 105 10.55 15.87 5.23
CA ALA A 105 11.21 16.92 6.02
C ALA A 105 12.65 17.14 5.58
N SER A 106 13.15 18.37 5.78
CA SER A 106 14.48 18.79 5.34
C SER A 106 15.60 18.33 6.28
N THR A 107 15.33 18.17 7.58
CA THR A 107 16.31 17.72 8.58
C THR A 107 15.97 16.37 9.20
N ASP A 108 16.98 15.67 9.74
CA ASP A 108 16.78 14.39 10.46
C ASP A 108 15.93 14.55 11.71
N GLN A 109 16.05 15.69 12.40
CA GLN A 109 15.30 15.98 13.61
C GLN A 109 13.81 16.16 13.29
N GLU A 110 13.49 16.97 12.29
CA GLU A 110 12.10 17.15 11.81
C GLU A 110 11.52 15.84 11.30
N ARG A 111 12.30 15.03 10.56
CA ARG A 111 11.88 13.70 10.13
C ARG A 111 11.49 12.83 11.32
N LYS A 112 12.32 12.75 12.36
CA LYS A 112 12.02 11.96 13.57
C LYS A 112 10.78 12.46 14.31
N GLU A 113 10.55 13.76 14.36
CA GLU A 113 9.36 14.36 14.98
C GLU A 113 8.08 14.04 14.20
N VAL A 114 8.14 14.12 12.87
CA VAL A 114 7.05 13.69 11.99
C VAL A 114 6.76 12.20 12.18
N MET A 115 7.79 11.35 12.15
CA MET A 115 7.64 9.91 12.36
C MET A 115 7.04 9.59 13.74
N ALA A 116 7.49 10.28 14.80
CA ALA A 116 7.02 10.04 16.16
C ALA A 116 5.57 10.47 16.41
N SER A 117 5.07 11.45 15.65
CA SER A 117 3.70 11.98 15.77
C SER A 117 2.72 11.38 14.77
N SER A 118 3.20 10.60 13.79
CA SER A 118 2.38 9.99 12.75
C SER A 118 1.83 8.61 13.15
N LEU A 119 0.70 8.25 12.54
CA LEU A 119 0.15 6.90 12.54
C LEU A 119 0.53 6.20 11.22
N PHE A 120 1.19 5.05 11.31
CA PHE A 120 1.54 4.23 10.14
C PHE A 120 0.58 3.05 10.02
N LEU A 121 -0.06 2.92 8.85
CA LEU A 121 -0.81 1.73 8.49
C LEU A 121 0.09 0.86 7.60
N VAL A 122 0.61 -0.22 8.16
CA VAL A 122 1.60 -1.09 7.49
C VAL A 122 0.89 -2.36 7.02
N GLY A 123 0.11 -2.23 5.95
CA GLY A 123 -0.56 -3.34 5.31
C GLY A 123 -1.93 -3.02 4.72
N GLU A 124 -2.62 -4.00 4.14
CA GLU A 124 -2.30 -5.44 4.14
C GLU A 124 -1.28 -5.83 3.06
N ILE A 125 -0.01 -5.94 3.44
CA ILE A 125 1.09 -6.36 2.57
C ILE A 125 1.40 -7.84 2.84
N GLY A 126 1.77 -8.62 1.82
CA GLY A 126 2.01 -10.06 1.95
C GLY A 126 0.94 -10.96 1.33
N ALA A 127 -0.30 -10.47 1.16
CA ALA A 127 -1.36 -11.25 0.51
C ALA A 127 -1.04 -11.58 -0.95
N ASN A 128 -0.44 -10.62 -1.67
CA ASN A 128 -0.08 -10.81 -3.08
C ASN A 128 1.09 -11.79 -3.27
N ASP A 129 1.94 -11.97 -2.26
CA ASP A 129 3.01 -12.99 -2.27
C ASP A 129 2.44 -14.41 -2.38
N TYR A 130 1.17 -14.60 -1.99
CA TYR A 130 0.44 -15.85 -2.10
C TYR A 130 -0.49 -15.87 -3.32
N ASN A 131 -1.24 -14.78 -3.56
CA ASN A 131 -2.18 -14.69 -4.67
C ASN A 131 -1.52 -14.79 -6.04
N HIS A 132 -0.36 -14.14 -6.25
CA HIS A 132 0.36 -14.21 -7.54
C HIS A 132 0.71 -15.67 -7.94
N PRO A 133 1.29 -16.49 -7.04
CA PRO A 133 1.43 -17.93 -7.27
C PRO A 133 0.12 -18.67 -7.48
N PHE A 134 -0.93 -18.39 -6.70
CA PHE A 134 -2.22 -19.07 -6.86
C PHE A 134 -2.86 -18.81 -8.22
N PHE A 135 -2.81 -17.57 -8.72
CA PHE A 135 -3.24 -17.23 -10.08
C PHE A 135 -2.43 -17.92 -11.18
N GLN A 136 -1.29 -18.50 -10.83
CA GLN A 136 -0.43 -19.31 -11.71
C GLN A 136 -0.51 -20.81 -11.39
N ASN A 137 -1.61 -21.24 -10.78
CA ASN A 137 -1.91 -22.63 -10.46
C ASN A 137 -0.87 -23.30 -9.54
N LYS A 138 -0.19 -22.54 -8.67
CA LYS A 138 0.67 -23.12 -7.63
C LYS A 138 -0.18 -23.67 -6.49
N THR A 139 0.27 -24.76 -5.89
CA THR A 139 -0.45 -25.41 -4.78
C THR A 139 -0.14 -24.72 -3.45
N VAL A 140 -0.96 -25.02 -2.43
CA VAL A 140 -0.71 -24.56 -1.06
C VAL A 140 0.65 -25.07 -0.56
N GLU A 141 1.05 -26.29 -0.91
CA GLU A 141 2.35 -26.87 -0.54
C GLU A 141 3.51 -26.08 -1.14
N TRP A 142 3.33 -25.50 -2.33
CA TRP A 142 4.31 -24.64 -2.97
C TRP A 142 4.40 -23.27 -2.30
N VAL A 143 3.26 -22.71 -1.87
CA VAL A 143 3.18 -21.38 -1.26
C VAL A 143 3.57 -21.39 0.23
N ARG A 144 3.26 -22.46 0.97
CA ARG A 144 3.48 -22.58 2.42
C ARG A 144 4.92 -22.22 2.87
N PRO A 145 6.00 -22.60 2.14
CA PRO A 145 7.37 -22.18 2.46
C PRO A 145 7.65 -20.67 2.33
N LEU A 146 6.79 -19.90 1.66
CA LEU A 146 6.91 -18.44 1.56
C LEU A 146 6.45 -17.74 2.84
N VAL A 147 5.56 -18.35 3.63
CA VAL A 147 4.99 -17.76 4.84
C VAL A 147 6.03 -17.18 5.80
N PRO A 148 7.05 -17.93 6.26
CA PRO A 148 8.06 -17.36 7.17
C PRO A 148 8.87 -16.22 6.53
N GLN A 149 9.09 -16.25 5.21
CA GLN A 149 9.83 -15.22 4.51
C GLN A 149 9.03 -13.93 4.39
N VAL A 150 7.74 -14.03 4.07
CA VAL A 150 6.80 -12.89 4.05
C VAL A 150 6.72 -12.24 5.43
N ILE A 151 6.53 -13.05 6.49
CA ILE A 151 6.50 -12.55 7.88
C ILE A 151 7.81 -11.84 8.22
N SER A 152 8.95 -12.42 7.86
CA SER A 152 10.26 -11.81 8.12
C SER A 152 10.43 -10.47 7.39
N SER A 153 9.97 -10.37 6.14
CA SER A 153 10.07 -9.11 5.38
C SER A 153 9.21 -7.99 5.97
N ILE A 154 7.99 -8.35 6.42
CA ILE A 154 7.09 -7.43 7.11
C ILE A 154 7.71 -6.97 8.43
N ALA A 155 8.27 -7.91 9.21
CA ALA A 155 8.93 -7.59 10.47
C ALA A 155 10.11 -6.62 10.29
N LEU A 156 10.98 -6.87 9.30
CA LEU A 156 12.10 -5.97 8.99
C LEU A 156 11.63 -4.57 8.58
N SER A 157 10.52 -4.49 7.84
CA SER A 157 9.93 -3.20 7.45
C SER A 157 9.40 -2.42 8.66
N ILE A 158 8.79 -3.12 9.62
CA ILE A 158 8.32 -2.55 10.89
C ILE A 158 9.51 -2.08 11.73
N GLU A 159 10.56 -2.89 11.85
CA GLU A 159 11.80 -2.53 12.56
C GLU A 159 12.44 -1.28 11.96
N ALA A 160 12.53 -1.19 10.64
CA ALA A 160 13.05 0.00 9.95
C ALA A 160 12.20 1.25 10.25
N LEU A 161 10.87 1.15 10.28
CA LEU A 161 10.00 2.27 10.66
C LEU A 161 10.25 2.72 12.11
N ILE A 162 10.45 1.78 13.03
CA ILE A 162 10.78 2.07 14.43
C ILE A 162 12.12 2.81 14.51
N GLU A 163 13.15 2.33 13.81
CA GLU A 163 14.47 2.97 13.76
C GLU A 163 14.41 4.41 13.21
N LEU A 164 13.52 4.65 12.25
CA LEU A 164 13.23 5.97 11.70
C LEU A 164 12.41 6.87 12.65
N GLY A 165 11.91 6.33 13.77
CA GLY A 165 11.23 7.08 14.82
C GLY A 165 9.72 6.89 14.89
N ALA A 166 9.13 5.97 14.11
CA ALA A 166 7.71 5.65 14.20
C ALA A 166 7.36 5.12 15.61
N LYS A 167 6.30 5.66 16.21
CA LYS A 167 5.82 5.25 17.54
C LYS A 167 4.44 4.60 17.54
N THR A 168 3.62 4.91 16.53
CA THR A 168 2.24 4.45 16.46
C THR A 168 2.02 3.75 15.13
N MET A 169 1.73 2.46 15.18
CA MET A 169 1.55 1.63 13.98
C MET A 169 0.34 0.72 14.11
N TYR A 170 -0.37 0.54 13.01
CA TYR A 170 -1.40 -0.48 12.84
C TYR A 170 -0.94 -1.46 11.75
N VAL A 171 -0.80 -2.72 12.11
CA VAL A 171 -0.34 -3.79 11.22
C VAL A 171 -1.47 -4.84 11.11
N PRO A 172 -2.33 -4.75 10.09
CA PRO A 172 -3.39 -5.74 9.91
C PRO A 172 -2.81 -7.09 9.48
N GLY A 173 -3.44 -8.18 9.93
CA GLY A 173 -3.20 -9.51 9.38
C GLY A 173 -3.87 -9.69 8.01
N ILE A 174 -3.51 -10.77 7.32
CA ILE A 174 -4.11 -11.10 6.02
C ILE A 174 -5.53 -11.63 6.22
N PHE A 175 -6.49 -11.17 5.40
CA PHE A 175 -7.86 -11.69 5.45
C PHE A 175 -7.91 -13.18 5.10
N PRO A 176 -8.91 -13.95 5.54
CA PRO A 176 -9.02 -15.36 5.22
C PRO A 176 -9.17 -15.60 3.70
N LEU A 177 -8.04 -15.80 2.99
CA LEU A 177 -8.02 -15.95 1.53
C LEU A 177 -8.88 -17.13 1.05
N GLY A 178 -9.08 -18.16 1.87
CA GLY A 178 -9.98 -19.27 1.54
C GLY A 178 -11.48 -18.91 1.49
N CYS A 179 -11.85 -17.68 1.85
CA CYS A 179 -13.23 -17.18 1.83
C CYS A 179 -13.49 -16.19 0.69
N THR A 180 -12.53 -15.98 -0.22
CA THR A 180 -12.73 -15.15 -1.41
C THR A 180 -13.38 -15.98 -2.53
N PRO A 181 -14.34 -15.41 -3.29
CA PRO A 181 -15.02 -16.10 -4.41
C PRO A 181 -14.09 -16.64 -5.49
#